data_AF-A0A259PFS7-F1
#
_entry.id   AF-A0A259PFS7-F1
#
_cell.length_a   1.000
_cell.length_b   1.000
_cell.length_c   1.000
_cell.angle_alpha   90.00
_cell.angle_beta   90.00
_cell.angle_gamma   90.00
#
_symmetry.space_group_name_H-M   'P 1'
#
loop_
_entity.id
_entity.type
_entity.pdbx_description
1 polymer ?
#
loop_
_entity_poly.entity_id
_entity_poly.type
_entity_poly.pdbx_seq_one_letter_code
_entity_poly.pdbx_strand_id
1 'polypeptide(L)'
;MDPRAGTPARPEDLIDVDALVGAYYDRVPDLTDPAQKVVFGTSGHRGSSLDGAFNEAHIVAITAAIVEYRRGQGTDGPLFI
;
A
#
# COMPACT_ATOMS: atom_id res chain seq x y z
N MET A 1 -27.07 6.05 5.45
CA MET A 1 -26.85 6.19 4.00
C MET A 1 -26.45 7.65 3.77
N ASP A 2 -25.39 7.89 3.01
CA ASP A 2 -24.86 9.25 2.80
C ASP A 2 -25.84 10.07 1.95
N PRO A 3 -26.15 11.34 2.31
CA PRO A 3 -27.11 12.17 1.58
C PRO A 3 -26.70 12.50 0.13
N ARG A 4 -25.44 12.29 -0.25
CA ARG A 4 -24.91 12.55 -1.59
C ARG A 4 -24.61 11.26 -2.38
N ALA A 5 -25.04 10.10 -1.89
CA ALA A 5 -24.86 8.83 -2.59
C ALA A 5 -25.40 8.90 -4.03
N GLY A 6 -24.59 8.50 -5.00
CA GLY A 6 -24.94 8.52 -6.43
C GLY A 6 -24.82 9.88 -7.12
N THR A 7 -24.35 10.93 -6.43
CA THR A 7 -24.08 12.25 -7.03
C THR A 7 -22.60 12.40 -7.41
N PRO A 8 -22.23 13.31 -8.34
CA PRO A 8 -20.83 13.57 -8.67
C PRO A 8 -20.03 14.07 -7.44
N ALA A 9 -18.75 13.67 -7.39
CA ALA A 9 -17.81 14.16 -6.39
C ALA A 9 -17.62 15.68 -6.51
N ARG A 10 -17.39 16.32 -5.37
CA ARG A 10 -17.11 17.75 -5.24
C ARG A 10 -15.62 17.98 -4.98
N PRO A 11 -15.10 19.19 -5.18
CA PRO A 11 -13.69 19.49 -4.90
C PRO A 11 -13.24 19.09 -3.50
N GLU A 12 -14.10 19.24 -2.48
CA GLU A 12 -13.81 18.85 -1.09
C GLU A 12 -13.74 17.33 -0.84
N ASP A 13 -14.22 16.51 -1.77
CA ASP A 13 -14.10 15.05 -1.69
C ASP A 13 -12.76 14.54 -2.24
N LEU A 14 -12.03 15.39 -2.98
CA LEU A 14 -10.80 15.00 -3.67
C LEU A 14 -9.61 15.01 -2.71
N ILE A 15 -8.72 14.04 -2.88
CA ILE A 15 -7.45 14.00 -2.18
C ILE A 15 -6.45 14.99 -2.78
N ASP A 16 -5.46 15.37 -1.99
CA ASP A 16 -4.23 15.96 -2.50
C ASP A 16 -3.29 14.84 -2.98
N VAL A 17 -3.09 14.74 -4.29
CA VAL A 17 -2.29 13.69 -4.91
C VAL A 17 -0.80 13.88 -4.62
N ASP A 18 -0.31 15.11 -4.60
CA ASP A 18 1.11 15.39 -4.35
C ASP A 18 1.46 15.07 -2.90
N ALA A 19 0.56 15.38 -1.96
CA ALA A 19 0.72 14.99 -0.56
C ALA A 19 0.69 13.45 -0.38
N LEU A 20 -0.19 12.74 -1.09
CA LEU A 20 -0.25 11.27 -1.06
C LEU A 20 1.05 10.64 -1.59
N VAL A 21 1.55 11.12 -2.73
CA VAL A 21 2.78 10.61 -3.35
C VAL A 21 4.00 10.97 -2.50
N GLY A 22 4.10 12.20 -1.99
CA GLY A 22 5.17 12.59 -1.07
C GLY A 22 5.19 11.73 0.18
N ALA A 23 4.03 11.50 0.80
CA ALA A 23 3.93 10.64 1.97
C ALA A 23 4.42 9.20 1.72
N TYR A 24 4.29 8.66 0.50
CA TYR A 24 4.74 7.31 0.18
C TYR A 24 6.26 7.15 0.35
N TYR A 25 7.03 8.16 -0.04
CA TYR A 25 8.50 8.15 0.04
C TYR A 25 9.00 8.72 1.38
N ASP A 26 8.37 9.77 1.89
CA ASP A 26 8.91 10.52 3.04
C ASP A 26 8.57 9.86 4.39
N ARG A 27 7.50 9.06 4.46
CA ARG A 27 7.06 8.44 5.71
C ARG A 27 7.55 7.01 5.83
N VAL A 28 8.07 6.71 7.02
CA VAL A 28 8.48 5.37 7.43
C VAL A 28 7.42 4.83 8.40
N PRO A 29 6.90 3.60 8.20
CA PRO A 29 5.92 3.00 9.10
C PRO A 29 6.48 2.82 10.52
N ASP A 30 5.65 3.12 11.52
CA ASP A 30 5.93 2.84 12.92
C ASP A 30 5.63 1.37 13.23
N LEU A 31 6.68 0.57 13.44
CA LEU A 31 6.56 -0.86 13.73
C LEU A 31 6.02 -1.16 15.14
N THR A 32 5.85 -0.16 16.00
CA THR A 32 5.13 -0.32 17.27
C THR A 32 3.62 -0.25 17.08
N ASP A 33 3.14 0.37 15.99
CA ASP A 33 1.74 0.43 15.60
C ASP A 33 1.37 -0.77 14.69
N PRO A 34 0.51 -1.69 15.14
CA PRO A 34 0.06 -2.81 14.30
C PRO A 34 -0.67 -2.38 13.02
N ALA A 35 -1.30 -1.20 12.99
CA ALA A 35 -2.02 -0.71 11.81
C ALA A 35 -1.08 -0.34 10.65
N GLN A 36 0.19 -0.04 10.94
CA GLN A 36 1.22 0.32 9.97
C GLN A 36 2.10 -0.86 9.58
N LYS A 37 1.73 -2.10 9.95
CA LYS A 37 2.46 -3.31 9.55
C LYS A 37 1.91 -3.89 8.26
N VAL A 38 2.77 -4.61 7.55
CA VAL A 38 2.33 -5.44 6.42
C VAL A 38 1.32 -6.49 6.90
N VAL A 39 0.14 -6.46 6.30
CA VAL A 39 -0.88 -7.50 6.38
C VAL A 39 -1.17 -7.98 4.97
N PHE A 40 -0.60 -9.13 4.58
CA PHE A 40 -0.70 -9.66 3.22
C PHE A 40 -1.70 -10.83 3.17
N GLY A 41 -2.95 -10.52 2.84
CA GLY A 41 -4.06 -11.47 2.82
C GLY A 41 -4.39 -12.03 1.43
N THR A 42 -5.61 -12.55 1.27
CA THR A 42 -6.10 -13.11 -0.02
C THR A 42 -6.08 -12.10 -1.16
N SER A 43 -6.19 -10.81 -0.87
CA SER A 43 -6.11 -9.70 -1.84
C SER A 43 -4.82 -8.88 -1.70
N GLY A 44 -3.75 -9.49 -1.16
CA GLY A 44 -2.49 -8.81 -0.88
C GLY A 44 -2.55 -7.88 0.33
N HIS A 45 -1.66 -6.89 0.34
CA HIS A 45 -1.62 -5.83 1.34
C HIS A 45 -2.21 -4.53 0.78
N ARG A 46 -2.91 -3.79 1.63
CA ARG A 46 -3.58 -2.52 1.31
C ARG A 46 -3.43 -1.56 2.48
N GLY A 47 -3.40 -0.27 2.18
CA GLY A 47 -3.33 0.83 3.14
C GLY A 47 -3.24 2.16 2.40
N SER A 48 -2.90 3.23 3.11
CA SER A 48 -2.60 4.54 2.53
C SER A 48 -1.21 4.99 2.93
N SER A 49 -0.55 5.79 2.09
CA SER A 49 0.69 6.44 2.52
C SER A 49 0.43 7.53 3.57
N LEU A 50 -0.78 8.11 3.58
CA LEU A 50 -1.19 9.18 4.50
C LEU A 50 -1.42 8.72 5.94
N ASP A 51 -1.51 7.41 6.20
CA ASP A 51 -1.61 6.85 7.55
C ASP A 51 -0.43 5.93 7.89
N GLY A 52 0.60 5.89 7.03
CA GLY A 52 1.78 5.07 7.25
C GLY A 52 1.56 3.58 7.01
N ALA A 53 0.45 3.17 6.37
CA ALA A 53 0.11 1.77 6.12
C ALA A 53 0.35 1.31 4.68
N PHE A 54 0.89 2.17 3.80
CA PHE A 54 1.26 1.82 2.42
C PHE A 54 2.32 2.80 1.87
N ASN A 55 3.57 2.54 2.22
CA ASN A 55 4.74 3.38 1.94
C ASN A 55 5.88 2.54 1.36
N GLU A 56 6.95 3.17 0.88
CA GLU A 56 8.06 2.49 0.20
C GLU A 56 8.59 1.26 0.96
N ALA A 57 8.78 1.38 2.27
CA ALA A 57 9.25 0.28 3.12
C ALA A 57 8.36 -0.97 3.04
N HIS A 58 7.03 -0.81 2.91
CA HIS A 58 6.11 -1.93 2.76
C HIS A 58 6.32 -2.65 1.43
N ILE A 59 6.42 -1.89 0.34
CA ILE A 59 6.56 -2.45 -1.01
C ILE A 59 7.90 -3.14 -1.15
N VAL A 60 8.99 -2.52 -0.69
CA VAL A 60 10.33 -3.14 -0.69
C VAL A 60 10.31 -4.45 0.11
N ALA A 61 9.73 -4.47 1.31
CA ALA A 61 9.65 -5.67 2.13
C ALA A 61 8.82 -6.79 1.48
N ILE A 62 7.65 -6.45 0.92
CA ILE A 62 6.77 -7.39 0.23
C ILE A 62 7.45 -7.95 -1.02
N THR A 63 8.07 -7.10 -1.83
CA THR A 63 8.79 -7.53 -3.03
C THR A 63 9.93 -8.48 -2.67
N ALA A 64 10.73 -8.15 -1.65
CA ALA A 64 11.79 -9.03 -1.17
C ALA A 64 11.24 -10.40 -0.75
N ALA A 65 10.16 -10.43 0.05
CA ALA A 65 9.53 -11.66 0.49
C ALA A 65 9.02 -12.52 -0.69
N ILE A 66 8.42 -11.91 -1.71
CA ILE A 66 7.96 -12.63 -2.91
C ILE A 66 9.15 -13.20 -3.70
N VAL A 67 10.21 -12.42 -3.88
CA VAL A 67 11.43 -12.86 -4.59
C VAL A 67 12.08 -14.04 -3.87
N GLU A 68 12.24 -13.95 -2.56
CA GLU A 68 12.80 -15.01 -1.73
C GLU A 68 11.93 -16.27 -1.76
N TYR A 69 10.62 -16.12 -1.61
CA TYR A 69 9.69 -17.24 -1.68
C TYR A 69 9.75 -17.94 -3.04
N ARG A 70 9.65 -17.19 -4.15
CA ARG A 70 9.73 -17.76 -5.51
C ARG A 70 11.04 -18.50 -5.74
N ARG A 71 12.17 -17.94 -5.28
CA ARG A 71 13.48 -18.61 -5.36
C ARG A 71 13.49 -19.92 -4.57
N GLY A 72 12.96 -19.93 -3.34
CA GLY A 72 12.85 -21.13 -2.51
C GLY A 72 11.95 -22.21 -3.13
N GLN A 73 10.99 -21.81 -3.96
CA GLN A 73 10.12 -22.72 -4.72
C GLN A 73 10.71 -23.11 -6.10
N GLY A 74 11.90 -22.63 -6.47
CA GLY A 74 12.50 -22.90 -7.78
C GLY A 74 11.74 -22.27 -8.95
N THR A 75 10.96 -21.20 -8.73
CA THR A 75 10.23 -20.50 -9.80
C THR A 75 11.09 -19.39 -10.38
N ASP A 76 11.69 -19.64 -11.56
CA ASP A 76 12.70 -18.79 -12.20
C ASP A 76 12.24 -18.07 -13.48
N GLY A 77 11.05 -18.39 -13.98
CA GLY A 77 10.44 -17.71 -15.13
C GLY A 77 10.11 -16.23 -14.88
N PRO A 78 9.66 -15.52 -15.93
CA PRO A 78 9.36 -14.09 -15.86
C PRO A 78 8.21 -13.78 -14.90
N LEU A 79 8.19 -12.55 -14.39
CA LEU A 79 7.11 -12.03 -13.55
C LEU A 79 6.38 -10.92 -14.34
N PHE A 80 5.07 -11.09 -14.54
CA PHE A 80 4.21 -10.07 -15.11
C PHE A 80 3.66 -9.22 -13.96
N ILE A 81 3.88 -7.91 -14.04
CA ILE A 81 3.49 -6.92 -13.05
C ILE A 81 2.50 -5.95 -13.68
#